data_AF-A0ABC9VJ17-F1
#
_entry.id   AF-A0ABC9VJ17-F1
#
_cell.length_a   1.000
_cell.length_b   1.000
_cell.length_c   1.000
_cell.angle_alpha   90.00
_cell.angle_beta   90.00
_cell.angle_gamma   90.00
#
_symmetry.space_group_name_H-M   'P 1'
#
loop_
_entity.id
_entity.type
_entity.pdbx_description
1 polymer ?
#
loop_
_entity_poly.entity_id
_entity_poly.type
_entity_poly.pdbx_seq_one_letter_code
_entity_poly.pdbx_strand_id
1 'polypeptide(L)'
;MFNAHPSPKPTSWSDHSVNVDFITGIGENNGILETPYYIEEWNMPEGLILFSGQGHSWIAFDYRNTVENPPIVYIDSETGEIFKIADSFESFLKNLYVKEMEEEIEFGEFNEIEISKESTMRAIYNNDIDGIITSVDLMSQEVKAEDLEWFSSILLQLSKHPNDDVRRSVAEATNFLVDSLERNTVEKLIEIFNQDNSEDVRYFANMMLDQS
;
A
#
# COMPACT_ATOMS: atom_id res chain seq x y z
N MET A 1 -4.62 -1.59 15.56
CA MET A 1 -3.28 -1.61 16.18
C MET A 1 -2.32 -2.31 15.24
N PHE A 2 -1.12 -1.77 15.05
CA PHE A 2 -0.15 -2.30 14.09
C PHE A 2 1.22 -2.46 14.72
N ASN A 3 1.94 -3.53 14.39
CA ASN A 3 3.34 -3.64 14.74
C ASN A 3 4.15 -2.72 13.83
N ALA A 4 4.98 -1.88 14.43
CA ALA A 4 5.74 -0.87 13.73
C ALA A 4 7.19 -0.82 14.23
N HIS A 5 8.06 -0.30 13.37
CA HIS A 5 9.42 0.10 13.72
C HIS A 5 9.62 1.56 13.30
N PRO A 6 10.34 2.39 14.08
CA PRO A 6 10.64 3.77 13.69
C PRO A 6 11.37 3.84 12.35
N SER A 7 11.05 4.86 11.55
CA SER A 7 11.71 5.15 10.29
C SER A 7 12.42 6.51 10.39
N PRO A 8 13.67 6.63 9.90
CA PRO A 8 14.37 7.91 9.86
C PRO A 8 13.82 8.89 8.80
N LYS A 9 12.90 8.44 7.94
CA LYS A 9 12.26 9.25 6.89
C LYS A 9 10.90 8.67 6.49
N PRO A 10 10.06 9.43 5.75
CA PRO A 10 8.78 8.96 5.27
C PRO A 10 8.89 7.69 4.42
N THR A 11 7.87 6.84 4.51
CA THR A 11 7.71 5.62 3.72
C THR A 11 6.31 5.59 3.13
N SER A 12 6.05 4.66 2.22
CA SER A 12 4.71 4.42 1.67
C SER A 12 3.65 4.09 2.74
N TRP A 13 4.07 3.67 3.94
CA TRP A 13 3.16 3.34 5.05
C TRP A 13 2.96 4.47 6.05
N SER A 14 3.99 5.27 6.36
CA SER A 14 3.86 6.45 7.23
C SER A 14 5.11 7.33 7.22
N ASP A 15 4.94 8.58 7.66
CA ASP A 15 6.01 9.58 7.80
C ASP A 15 7.17 9.18 8.73
N HIS A 16 6.89 8.40 9.78
CA HIS A 16 7.82 8.20 10.90
C HIS A 16 8.07 6.73 11.25
N SER A 17 7.48 5.79 10.51
CA SER A 17 7.53 4.37 10.85
C SER A 17 7.35 3.48 9.64
N VAL A 18 7.81 2.24 9.76
CA VAL A 18 7.53 1.15 8.82
C VAL A 18 6.61 0.13 9.48
N ASN A 19 5.74 -0.50 8.69
CA ASN A 19 4.94 -1.61 9.16
C ASN A 19 5.80 -2.88 9.27
N VAL A 20 5.57 -3.67 10.32
CA VAL A 20 6.24 -4.97 10.52
C VAL A 20 5.17 -6.02 10.77
N ASP A 21 4.53 -6.50 9.70
CA ASP A 21 3.41 -7.44 9.80
C ASP A 21 3.83 -8.80 10.37
N PHE A 22 4.92 -9.35 9.84
CA PHE A 22 5.47 -10.64 10.26
C PHE A 22 7.00 -10.65 10.21
N ILE A 23 7.62 -11.65 10.85
CA ILE A 23 9.03 -12.01 10.66
C ILE A 23 9.05 -13.44 10.16
N THR A 24 9.57 -13.67 8.95
CA THR A 24 9.63 -15.01 8.35
C THR A 24 10.70 -15.87 9.03
N GLY A 25 10.43 -17.17 9.12
CA GLY A 25 11.40 -18.16 9.57
C GLY A 25 12.36 -18.61 8.47
N ILE A 26 13.21 -19.58 8.81
CA ILE A 26 14.08 -20.27 7.85
C ILE A 26 13.29 -21.41 7.21
N GLY A 27 13.03 -21.31 5.91
CA GLY A 27 12.31 -22.34 5.16
C GLY A 27 12.05 -21.95 3.71
N GLU A 28 11.67 -22.94 2.91
CA GLU A 28 11.10 -22.80 1.57
C GLU A 28 9.57 -22.68 1.70
N ASN A 29 8.88 -22.00 0.77
CA ASN A 29 7.43 -21.75 0.80
C ASN A 29 7.01 -20.86 2.00
N ASN A 30 7.16 -19.55 1.86
CA ASN A 30 6.94 -18.50 2.87
C ASN A 30 8.04 -18.34 3.93
N GLY A 31 9.30 -18.43 3.52
CA GLY A 31 10.46 -18.23 4.40
C GLY A 31 11.59 -17.48 3.72
N ILE A 32 12.66 -17.16 4.47
CA ILE A 32 13.77 -16.35 3.93
C ILE A 32 14.48 -16.97 2.72
N LEU A 33 14.32 -18.29 2.48
CA LEU A 33 14.92 -18.97 1.33
C LEU A 33 14.24 -18.59 0.00
N GLU A 34 13.13 -17.87 0.03
CA GLU A 34 12.50 -17.27 -1.16
C GLU A 34 13.11 -15.92 -1.55
N THR A 35 14.04 -15.38 -0.74
CA THR A 35 14.72 -14.12 -1.04
C THR A 35 15.28 -14.05 -2.48
N PRO A 36 15.97 -15.08 -3.01
CA PRO A 36 16.49 -15.01 -4.38
C PRO A 36 15.41 -14.75 -5.44
N TYR A 37 14.23 -15.35 -5.27
CA TYR A 37 13.09 -15.13 -6.17
C TYR A 37 12.66 -13.67 -6.16
N TYR A 38 12.49 -13.08 -4.97
CA TYR A 38 12.06 -11.68 -4.85
C TYR A 38 13.14 -10.68 -5.26
N ILE A 39 14.42 -10.99 -5.02
CA ILE A 39 15.53 -10.17 -5.51
C ILE A 39 15.51 -10.10 -7.03
N GLU A 40 15.29 -11.23 -7.71
CA GLU A 40 15.18 -11.28 -9.17
C GLU A 40 13.93 -10.54 -9.66
N GLU A 41 12.76 -10.86 -9.11
CA GLU A 41 11.47 -10.29 -9.51
C GLU A 41 11.45 -8.75 -9.43
N TRP A 42 12.01 -8.20 -8.36
CA TRP A 42 12.01 -6.76 -8.09
C TRP A 42 13.33 -6.07 -8.47
N ASN A 43 14.23 -6.78 -9.16
CA ASN A 43 15.54 -6.28 -9.58
C ASN A 43 16.32 -5.61 -8.42
N MET A 44 16.27 -6.22 -7.23
CA MET A 44 16.95 -5.71 -6.04
C MET A 44 18.44 -6.09 -6.05
N PRO A 45 19.29 -5.37 -5.30
CA PRO A 45 20.69 -5.77 -5.13
C PRO A 45 20.84 -7.14 -4.48
N GLU A 46 21.80 -7.93 -4.96
CA GLU A 46 22.27 -9.14 -4.26
C GLU A 46 22.81 -8.81 -2.87
N GLY A 47 22.86 -9.81 -1.98
CA GLY A 47 23.35 -9.64 -0.60
C GLY A 47 22.30 -9.14 0.39
N LEU A 48 21.04 -9.04 -0.03
CA LEU A 48 19.90 -8.82 0.86
C LEU A 48 19.29 -10.17 1.29
N ILE A 49 18.79 -10.25 2.53
CA ILE A 49 17.96 -11.37 3.01
C ILE A 49 16.64 -10.78 3.50
N LEU A 50 15.57 -10.97 2.74
CA LEU A 50 14.24 -10.42 3.05
C LEU A 50 13.60 -11.25 4.17
N PHE A 51 13.06 -10.59 5.19
CA PHE A 51 12.41 -11.28 6.32
C PHE A 51 11.04 -10.74 6.72
N SER A 52 10.61 -9.64 6.10
CA SER A 52 9.27 -9.06 6.27
C SER A 52 8.93 -8.21 5.05
N GLY A 53 7.65 -8.11 4.72
CA GLY A 53 7.16 -7.27 3.63
C GLY A 53 6.46 -8.04 2.52
N GLN A 54 5.91 -7.28 1.57
CA GLN A 54 5.17 -7.79 0.43
C GLN A 54 5.31 -6.79 -0.73
N GLY A 55 5.62 -7.29 -1.92
CA GLY A 55 5.56 -6.58 -3.21
C GLY A 55 6.18 -5.17 -3.21
N HIS A 56 5.38 -4.18 -2.80
CA HIS A 56 5.69 -2.75 -2.69
C HIS A 56 6.84 -2.40 -1.75
N SER A 57 7.02 -3.13 -0.63
CA SER A 57 8.13 -2.86 0.29
C SER A 57 8.57 -4.06 1.08
N TRP A 58 9.85 -4.05 1.49
CA TRP A 58 10.51 -5.13 2.21
C TRP A 58 11.40 -4.63 3.33
N ILE A 59 11.57 -5.46 4.35
CA ILE A 59 12.58 -5.30 5.39
C ILE A 59 13.58 -6.45 5.26
N ALA A 60 14.86 -6.11 5.24
CA ALA A 60 15.92 -7.04 4.93
C ALA A 60 17.13 -6.90 5.84
N PHE A 61 17.85 -8.00 6.03
CA PHE A 61 19.23 -7.97 6.47
C PHE A 61 20.13 -7.56 5.30
N ASP A 62 21.00 -6.58 5.49
CA ASP A 62 21.89 -6.07 4.44
C ASP A 62 23.33 -6.56 4.61
N TYR A 63 23.65 -7.67 3.92
CA TYR A 63 24.98 -8.27 3.90
C TYR A 63 25.89 -7.72 2.78
N ARG A 64 25.47 -6.68 2.04
CA ARG A 64 26.26 -6.16 0.91
C ARG A 64 27.66 -5.69 1.30
N ASN A 65 27.81 -5.23 2.55
CA ASN A 65 29.04 -4.65 3.06
C ASN A 65 29.57 -5.35 4.33
N THR A 66 28.95 -6.45 4.77
CA THR A 66 29.37 -7.19 5.97
C THR A 66 28.95 -8.65 5.90
N VAL A 67 29.68 -9.52 6.59
CA VAL A 67 29.40 -10.97 6.67
C VAL A 67 28.82 -11.38 8.03
N GLU A 68 28.83 -10.49 9.01
CA GLU A 68 28.30 -10.70 10.35
C GLU A 68 27.56 -9.46 10.84
N ASN A 69 26.52 -9.68 11.64
CA ASN A 69 25.69 -8.62 12.25
C ASN A 69 25.31 -7.49 11.28
N PRO A 70 24.64 -7.80 10.15
CA PRO A 70 24.26 -6.78 9.19
C PRO A 70 23.24 -5.79 9.79
N PRO A 71 23.21 -4.55 9.29
CA PRO A 71 22.13 -3.65 9.58
C PRO A 71 20.82 -4.16 8.95
N ILE A 72 19.72 -3.62 9.46
CA ILE A 72 18.39 -3.84 8.92
C ILE A 72 18.03 -2.65 8.03
N VAL A 73 17.59 -2.94 6.81
CA VAL A 73 17.18 -1.95 5.82
C VAL A 73 15.71 -2.08 5.49
N TYR A 74 15.09 -0.94 5.18
CA TYR A 74 13.83 -0.88 4.46
C TYR A 74 14.14 -0.71 2.96
N ILE A 75 13.33 -1.37 2.14
CA ILE A 75 13.42 -1.36 0.69
C ILE A 75 12.05 -0.94 0.17
N ASP A 76 12.02 0.13 -0.60
CA ASP A 76 10.87 0.52 -1.40
C ASP A 76 11.05 -0.08 -2.80
N SER A 77 10.21 -1.05 -3.17
CA SER A 77 10.37 -1.79 -4.44
C SER A 77 9.97 -0.97 -5.66
N GLU A 78 9.15 0.06 -5.49
CA GLU A 78 8.65 0.90 -6.59
C GLU A 78 9.71 1.93 -6.99
N THR A 79 10.34 2.55 -6.01
CA THR A 79 11.39 3.56 -6.21
C THR A 79 12.80 2.97 -6.27
N GLY A 80 12.97 1.74 -5.79
CA GLY A 80 14.29 1.11 -5.60
C GLY A 80 15.08 1.71 -4.43
N GLU A 81 14.46 2.54 -3.61
CA GLU A 81 15.13 3.19 -2.49
C GLU A 81 15.43 2.18 -1.36
N ILE A 82 16.68 2.17 -0.88
CA ILE A 82 17.12 1.30 0.21
C ILE A 82 17.80 2.14 1.28
N PHE A 83 17.33 2.05 2.51
CA PHE A 83 17.92 2.78 3.63
C PHE A 83 17.86 2.01 4.94
N LYS A 84 18.83 2.28 5.79
CA LYS A 84 18.97 1.63 7.10
C LYS A 84 17.87 2.12 8.07
N ILE A 85 17.21 1.18 8.72
CA ILE A 85 16.25 1.43 9.81
C ILE A 85 16.77 0.98 11.18
N ALA A 86 17.71 0.03 11.23
CA ALA A 86 18.37 -0.37 12.47
C ALA A 86 19.82 -0.84 12.24
N ASP A 87 20.68 -0.65 13.23
CA ASP A 87 22.10 -1.06 13.16
C ASP A 87 22.31 -2.57 13.30
N SER A 88 21.34 -3.27 13.89
CA SER A 88 21.38 -4.73 14.06
C SER A 88 19.96 -5.27 14.24
N PHE A 89 19.80 -6.58 14.08
CA PHE A 89 18.53 -7.24 14.34
C PHE A 89 18.08 -7.12 15.81
N GLU A 90 19.01 -7.15 16.76
CA GLU A 90 18.69 -6.92 18.17
C GLU A 90 18.14 -5.51 18.39
N SER A 91 18.75 -4.49 17.77
CA SER A 91 18.27 -3.11 17.85
C SER A 91 16.90 -2.97 17.20
N PHE A 92 16.67 -3.64 16.07
CA PHE A 92 15.37 -3.69 15.40
C PHE A 92 14.30 -4.26 16.34
N LEU A 93 14.53 -5.44 16.93
CA LEU A 93 13.58 -6.07 17.84
C LEU A 93 13.25 -5.22 19.07
N LYS A 94 14.25 -4.53 19.64
CA LYS A 94 14.06 -3.64 20.81
C LYS A 94 13.20 -2.42 20.53
N ASN A 95 13.15 -1.98 19.27
CA ASN A 95 12.40 -0.80 18.85
C ASN A 95 11.07 -1.16 18.16
N LEU A 96 10.68 -2.43 18.15
CA LEU A 96 9.32 -2.81 17.76
C LEU A 96 8.32 -2.29 18.79
N TYR A 97 7.27 -1.66 18.32
CA TYR A 97 6.19 -1.16 19.16
C TYR A 97 4.84 -1.38 18.49
N VAL A 98 3.80 -1.45 19.32
CA VAL A 98 2.43 -1.40 18.83
C VAL A 98 2.08 0.05 18.61
N LYS A 99 1.91 0.44 17.34
CA LYS A 99 1.30 1.71 16.98
C LYS A 99 -0.21 1.57 17.21
N GLU A 100 -0.65 2.13 18.32
CA GLU A 100 -2.05 2.51 18.48
C GLU A 100 -2.31 3.61 17.47
N MET A 101 -3.24 3.32 16.58
CA MET A 101 -3.67 4.26 15.59
C MET A 101 -4.95 4.79 16.21
N GLU A 102 -4.90 6.00 16.79
CA GLU A 102 -6.06 6.59 17.45
C GLU A 102 -7.26 6.46 16.50
N GLU A 103 -8.32 5.84 17.00
CA GLU A 103 -9.64 5.98 16.44
C GLU A 103 -10.03 7.44 16.72
N GLU A 104 -9.63 8.35 15.84
CA GLU A 104 -10.47 9.52 15.63
C GLU A 104 -11.73 9.01 14.91
N ILE A 105 -12.62 8.37 15.68
CA ILE A 105 -14.04 8.53 15.40
C ILE A 105 -14.36 9.94 15.86
N GLU A 106 -14.02 10.90 15.01
CA GLU A 106 -14.43 12.27 15.19
C GLU A 106 -15.93 12.34 14.89
N PHE A 107 -16.78 12.13 15.89
CA PHE A 107 -18.15 12.66 15.87
C PHE A 107 -18.10 14.19 16.11
N GLY A 108 -17.31 14.88 15.28
CA GLY A 108 -17.18 16.33 15.26
C GLY A 108 -18.10 16.92 14.20
N GLU A 109 -18.78 18.01 14.53
CA GLU A 109 -19.53 18.82 13.59
C GLU A 109 -18.71 19.11 12.33
N PHE A 110 -19.20 18.73 11.14
CA PHE A 110 -18.75 19.12 9.79
C PHE A 110 -17.50 20.04 9.76
N ASN A 111 -16.34 19.48 10.07
CA ASN A 111 -15.04 20.09 9.85
C ASN A 111 -14.20 19.02 9.13
N GLU A 112 -13.53 19.47 8.08
CA GLU A 112 -12.85 18.69 7.04
C GLU A 112 -12.12 17.45 7.60
N ILE A 113 -12.64 16.25 7.28
CA ILE A 113 -11.92 15.00 7.51
C ILE A 113 -10.71 15.04 6.57
N GLU A 114 -9.53 15.36 7.09
CA GLU A 114 -8.29 15.25 6.32
C GLU A 114 -7.99 13.75 6.12
N ILE A 115 -8.46 13.20 5.00
CA ILE A 115 -8.17 11.81 4.62
C ILE A 115 -6.71 11.72 4.17
N SER A 116 -5.92 10.94 4.90
CA SER A 116 -4.51 10.68 4.60
C SER A 116 -4.31 9.31 3.93
N LYS A 117 -3.11 9.09 3.39
CA LYS A 117 -2.71 7.76 2.88
C LYS A 117 -2.77 6.71 3.99
N GLU A 118 -2.37 7.07 5.20
CA GLU A 118 -2.37 6.19 6.35
C GLU A 118 -3.77 5.74 6.78
N SER A 119 -4.75 6.66 6.81
CA SER A 119 -6.13 6.29 7.17
C SER A 119 -6.76 5.41 6.10
N THR A 120 -6.48 5.68 4.83
CA THR A 120 -6.92 4.85 3.70
C THR A 120 -6.33 3.44 3.77
N MET A 121 -5.01 3.31 3.96
CA MET A 121 -4.35 2.01 4.09
C MET A 121 -4.85 1.23 5.32
N ARG A 122 -5.20 1.92 6.42
CA ARG A 122 -5.80 1.30 7.60
C ARG A 122 -7.15 0.66 7.27
N ALA A 123 -8.02 1.40 6.58
CA ALA A 123 -9.34 0.91 6.22
C ALA A 123 -9.23 -0.34 5.32
N ILE A 124 -8.33 -0.29 4.34
CA ILE A 124 -8.04 -1.41 3.44
C ILE A 124 -7.54 -2.64 4.22
N TYR A 125 -6.55 -2.46 5.09
CA TYR A 125 -5.98 -3.57 5.88
C TYR A 125 -7.02 -4.22 6.80
N ASN A 126 -7.86 -3.41 7.45
CA ASN A 126 -8.90 -3.91 8.35
C ASN A 126 -10.12 -4.48 7.61
N ASN A 127 -10.16 -4.38 6.27
CA ASN A 127 -11.35 -4.65 5.48
C ASN A 127 -12.58 -3.88 6.02
N ASP A 128 -12.35 -2.64 6.45
CA ASP A 128 -13.38 -1.72 6.91
C ASP A 128 -14.09 -1.12 5.68
N ILE A 129 -15.22 -1.71 5.31
CA ILE A 129 -15.94 -1.39 4.09
C ILE A 129 -16.32 0.09 4.03
N ASP A 130 -16.86 0.64 5.11
CA ASP A 130 -17.31 2.03 5.16
C ASP A 130 -16.12 3.00 5.13
N GLY A 131 -15.03 2.65 5.83
CA GLY A 131 -13.79 3.41 5.79
C GLY A 131 -13.15 3.42 4.40
N ILE A 132 -13.13 2.27 3.71
CA ILE A 132 -12.60 2.17 2.35
C ILE A 132 -13.40 3.05 1.39
N ILE A 133 -14.73 2.94 1.41
CA ILE A 133 -15.62 3.73 0.54
C ILE A 133 -15.42 5.22 0.81
N THR A 134 -15.44 5.63 2.08
CA THR A 134 -15.26 7.02 2.48
C THR A 134 -13.91 7.58 2.02
N SER A 135 -12.83 6.80 2.19
CA SER A 135 -11.50 7.17 1.70
C SER A 135 -11.45 7.32 0.19
N VAL A 136 -11.96 6.35 -0.57
CA VAL A 136 -11.95 6.39 -2.04
C VAL A 136 -12.76 7.59 -2.55
N ASP A 137 -13.96 7.81 -2.02
CA ASP A 137 -14.84 8.88 -2.47
C ASP A 137 -14.25 10.27 -2.21
N LEU A 138 -13.66 10.51 -1.05
CA LEU A 138 -13.06 11.81 -0.71
C LEU A 138 -11.72 12.02 -1.41
N MET A 139 -10.85 11.01 -1.43
CA MET A 139 -9.57 11.13 -2.14
C MET A 139 -9.77 11.35 -3.63
N SER A 140 -10.81 10.80 -4.25
CA SER A 140 -11.11 11.07 -5.66
C SER A 140 -11.32 12.57 -5.95
N GLN A 141 -11.77 13.34 -4.96
CA GLN A 141 -12.04 14.78 -5.09
C GLN A 141 -10.84 15.64 -4.71
N GLU A 142 -9.99 15.16 -3.81
CA GLU A 142 -8.95 15.98 -3.17
C GLU A 142 -7.50 15.48 -3.40
N VAL A 143 -7.32 14.36 -4.12
CA VAL A 143 -6.01 13.77 -4.37
C VAL A 143 -5.06 14.77 -5.03
N LYS A 144 -3.90 14.97 -4.39
CA LYS A 144 -2.83 15.81 -4.93
C LYS A 144 -2.12 15.12 -6.08
N ALA A 145 -1.57 15.89 -7.00
CA ALA A 145 -0.85 15.35 -8.16
C ALA A 145 0.30 14.40 -7.79
N GLU A 146 1.01 14.67 -6.68
CA GLU A 146 2.08 13.82 -6.16
C GLU A 146 1.59 12.47 -5.58
N ASP A 147 0.30 12.36 -5.32
CA ASP A 147 -0.33 11.18 -4.73
C ASP A 147 -1.17 10.37 -5.73
N LEU A 148 -1.31 10.87 -6.97
CA LEU A 148 -2.13 10.22 -8.00
C LEU A 148 -1.64 8.83 -8.38
N GLU A 149 -0.32 8.61 -8.46
CA GLU A 149 0.23 7.28 -8.77
C GLU A 149 -0.09 6.28 -7.67
N TRP A 150 0.07 6.69 -6.41
CA TRP A 150 -0.30 5.87 -5.26
C TRP A 150 -1.82 5.61 -5.25
N PHE A 151 -2.65 6.61 -5.46
CA PHE A 151 -4.10 6.43 -5.43
C PHE A 151 -4.59 5.55 -6.61
N SER A 152 -3.92 5.64 -7.77
CA SER A 152 -4.15 4.76 -8.92
C SER A 152 -3.92 3.29 -8.56
N SER A 153 -2.88 2.97 -7.78
CA SER A 153 -2.60 1.60 -7.34
C SER A 153 -3.68 1.09 -6.38
N ILE A 154 -4.19 1.95 -5.49
CA ILE A 154 -5.31 1.65 -4.60
C ILE A 154 -6.59 1.36 -5.38
N LEU A 155 -6.94 2.19 -6.38
CA LEU A 155 -8.12 1.93 -7.23
C LEU A 155 -7.99 0.58 -7.96
N LEU A 156 -6.81 0.26 -8.51
CA LEU A 156 -6.57 -1.04 -9.16
C LEU A 156 -6.69 -2.21 -8.19
N GLN A 157 -6.17 -2.09 -6.97
CA GLN A 157 -6.31 -3.12 -5.94
C GLN A 157 -7.78 -3.33 -5.56
N LEU A 158 -8.50 -2.25 -5.25
CA LEU A 158 -9.87 -2.29 -4.75
C LEU A 158 -10.91 -2.59 -5.84
N SER A 159 -10.58 -2.40 -7.11
CA SER A 159 -11.43 -2.82 -8.24
C SER A 159 -11.75 -4.33 -8.25
N LYS A 160 -10.98 -5.14 -7.51
CA LYS A 160 -11.16 -6.60 -7.38
C LYS A 160 -11.69 -7.01 -6.00
N HIS A 161 -12.10 -6.05 -5.18
CA HIS A 161 -12.54 -6.30 -3.81
C HIS A 161 -13.80 -7.19 -3.78
N PRO A 162 -13.96 -8.13 -2.81
CA PRO A 162 -15.13 -9.01 -2.75
C PRO A 162 -16.45 -8.26 -2.52
N ASN A 163 -16.42 -7.13 -1.80
CA ASN A 163 -17.58 -6.27 -1.60
C ASN A 163 -17.84 -5.39 -2.83
N ASP A 164 -19.08 -5.38 -3.33
CA ASP A 164 -19.51 -4.66 -4.53
C ASP A 164 -19.66 -3.16 -4.35
N ASP A 165 -20.03 -2.68 -3.16
CA ASP A 165 -20.06 -1.24 -2.86
C ASP A 165 -18.67 -0.61 -2.93
N VAL A 166 -17.64 -1.31 -2.46
CA VAL A 166 -16.24 -0.89 -2.64
C VAL A 166 -15.89 -0.77 -4.12
N ARG A 167 -16.22 -1.80 -4.92
CA ARG A 167 -15.94 -1.77 -6.37
C ARG A 167 -16.72 -0.65 -7.08
N ARG A 168 -17.95 -0.36 -6.62
CA ARG A 168 -18.78 0.74 -7.13
C ARG A 168 -18.14 2.10 -6.84
N SER A 169 -17.71 2.34 -5.60
CA SER A 169 -16.99 3.55 -5.20
C SER A 169 -15.70 3.74 -6.02
N VAL A 170 -14.93 2.67 -6.24
CA VAL A 170 -13.74 2.70 -7.11
C VAL A 170 -14.09 3.08 -8.55
N ALA A 171 -15.17 2.53 -9.11
CA ALA A 171 -15.59 2.86 -10.48
C ALA A 171 -16.06 4.33 -10.60
N GLU A 172 -16.76 4.84 -9.58
CA GLU A 172 -17.16 6.24 -9.50
C GLU A 172 -15.96 7.19 -9.39
N ALA A 173 -15.02 6.89 -8.49
CA ALA A 173 -13.76 7.63 -8.35
C ALA A 173 -12.94 7.62 -9.65
N THR A 174 -12.89 6.49 -10.35
CA THR A 174 -12.20 6.38 -11.65
C THR A 174 -12.85 7.27 -12.71
N ASN A 175 -14.19 7.31 -12.76
CA ASN A 175 -14.90 8.21 -13.68
C ASN A 175 -14.65 9.68 -13.33
N PHE A 176 -14.61 10.04 -12.04
CA PHE A 176 -14.31 11.40 -11.62
C PHE A 176 -12.89 11.84 -12.00
N LEU A 177 -11.93 10.92 -11.94
CA LEU A 177 -10.52 11.18 -12.22
C LEU A 177 -10.09 10.80 -13.64
N VAL A 178 -11.01 10.56 -14.58
CA VAL A 178 -10.69 10.02 -15.92
C VAL A 178 -9.65 10.85 -16.67
N ASP A 179 -9.67 12.17 -16.50
CA ASP A 179 -8.74 13.12 -17.14
C ASP A 179 -7.39 13.25 -16.39
N SER A 180 -7.37 12.85 -15.11
CA SER A 180 -6.21 12.98 -14.22
C SER A 180 -5.37 11.70 -14.15
N LEU A 181 -6.02 10.54 -14.29
CA LEU A 181 -5.36 9.24 -14.24
C LEU A 181 -4.59 8.95 -15.53
N GLU A 182 -3.54 8.12 -15.42
CA GLU A 182 -2.88 7.62 -16.61
C GLU A 182 -3.84 6.80 -17.47
N ARG A 183 -3.79 7.01 -18.79
CA ARG A 183 -4.67 6.35 -19.76
C ARG A 183 -4.65 4.82 -19.66
N ASN A 184 -3.47 4.22 -19.48
CA ASN A 184 -3.30 2.77 -19.29
C ASN A 184 -4.02 2.24 -18.04
N THR A 185 -4.07 3.02 -16.96
CA THR A 185 -4.75 2.69 -15.71
C THR A 185 -6.26 2.74 -15.91
N VAL A 186 -6.76 3.81 -16.56
CA VAL A 186 -8.18 3.93 -16.92
C VAL A 186 -8.62 2.76 -17.79
N GLU A 187 -7.86 2.43 -18.85
CA GLU A 187 -8.17 1.30 -19.75
C GLU A 187 -8.26 -0.04 -19.00
N LYS A 188 -7.33 -0.31 -18.07
CA LYS A 188 -7.36 -1.52 -17.23
C LYS A 188 -8.57 -1.55 -16.30
N LEU A 189 -8.89 -0.43 -15.66
CA LEU A 189 -10.04 -0.32 -14.74
C LEU A 189 -11.36 -0.53 -15.49
N ILE A 190 -11.52 0.07 -16.68
CA ILE A 190 -12.67 -0.15 -17.56
C ILE A 190 -12.81 -1.63 -17.96
N GLU A 191 -11.70 -2.31 -18.28
CA GLU A 191 -11.73 -3.75 -18.57
C GLU A 191 -12.24 -4.57 -17.37
N ILE A 192 -11.76 -4.26 -16.17
CA ILE A 192 -12.20 -4.91 -14.92
C ILE A 192 -13.69 -4.66 -14.69
N PHE A 193 -14.13 -3.40 -14.74
CA PHE A 193 -15.52 -3.03 -14.45
C PHE A 193 -16.51 -3.63 -15.46
N ASN A 194 -16.16 -3.70 -16.74
CA ASN A 194 -17.02 -4.33 -17.76
C ASN A 194 -17.29 -5.81 -17.51
N GLN A 195 -16.37 -6.49 -16.83
CA GLN A 195 -16.48 -7.91 -16.47
C GLN A 195 -17.08 -8.12 -15.06
N ASP A 196 -17.42 -7.04 -14.34
CA ASP A 196 -17.96 -7.13 -13.00
C ASP A 196 -19.35 -7.80 -12.99
N ASN A 197 -19.70 -8.46 -11.88
CA ASN A 197 -21.01 -9.06 -11.70
C ASN A 197 -22.09 -8.03 -11.32
N SER A 198 -21.71 -6.89 -10.72
CA SER A 198 -22.63 -5.80 -10.35
C SER A 198 -22.99 -4.94 -11.57
N GLU A 199 -24.29 -4.71 -11.76
CA GLU A 199 -24.80 -3.78 -12.79
C GLU A 199 -24.33 -2.33 -12.55
N ASP A 200 -24.26 -1.92 -11.29
CA ASP A 200 -23.86 -0.56 -10.91
C ASP A 200 -22.39 -0.30 -11.20
N VAL A 201 -21.53 -1.31 -11.04
CA VAL A 201 -20.10 -1.21 -11.41
C VAL A 201 -19.95 -1.13 -12.93
N ARG A 202 -20.68 -1.98 -13.67
CA ARG A 202 -20.67 -1.95 -15.15
C ARG A 202 -21.20 -0.64 -15.72
N TYR A 203 -22.13 0.02 -15.03
CA TYR A 203 -22.69 1.30 -15.46
C TYR A 203 -21.59 2.37 -15.63
N PHE A 204 -20.68 2.50 -14.67
CA PHE A 204 -19.58 3.47 -14.74
C PHE A 204 -18.58 3.16 -15.87
N ALA A 205 -18.33 1.89 -16.17
CA ALA A 205 -17.48 1.50 -17.30
C ALA A 205 -18.01 2.06 -18.63
N ASN A 206 -19.33 2.01 -18.84
CA ASN A 206 -19.96 2.58 -20.03
C ASN A 206 -19.88 4.10 -20.04
N MET A 207 -20.06 4.76 -18.89
CA MET A 207 -19.94 6.22 -18.80
C MET A 207 -18.55 6.74 -19.16
N MET A 208 -17.49 6.03 -18.78
CA MET A 208 -16.11 6.41 -19.09
C MET A 208 -15.79 6.23 -20.59
N LEU A 209 -16.31 5.16 -21.20
CA LEU A 209 -16.15 4.92 -22.64
C LEU A 209 -16.83 5.98 -23.51
N ASP A 210 -17.94 6.56 -23.04
CA ASP A 210 -18.63 7.65 -23.73
C ASP A 210 -17.91 9.01 -23.60
N GLN A 211 -16.94 9.12 -22.68
CA GLN A 211 -16.16 10.35 -22.40
C GLN A 211 -14.75 10.33 -23.01
N SER A 212 -14.23 9.15 -23.39
CA SER A 212 -12.92 8.94 -24.03
C SER A 212 -12.94 9.10 -25.55
#